data_AF-A0A1H8K524-F1
#
_entry.id   AF-A0A1H8K524-F1
#
_cell.length_a   1.000
_cell.length_b   1.000
_cell.length_c   1.000
_cell.angle_alpha   90.00
_cell.angle_beta   90.00
_cell.angle_gamma   90.00
#
_symmetry.space_group_name_H-M   'P 1'
#
loop_
_entity.id
_entity.type
_entity.pdbx_description
1 polymer ?
#
loop_
_entity_poly.entity_id
_entity_poly.type
_entity_poly.pdbx_seq_one_letter_code
_entity_poly.pdbx_strand_id
1 'polypeptide(L)'
;MYDWINKRSLVEYIAQEEQMEFEHKDFRFEKIVTENTPDGITSLAQFFMVGSIWLADNYRIGIPVQDEDVLKLVMSEVAPHFIDVKQCVALGSVKEIYMQNVKPGSRMLFAMAKNGVLPVMGDLYRHHDLSERYIGRKRNVLHYTVNGSALQPYPIPDASALRTVLQKAYFDRNEPYVLLPTGWTFDDSLRDSAALRFFAGFVPCLSLVIDADSNEVITLHLSREESRHQIRLNSARPNPPRRNKDHLYLDIGRGLVYVINLTGQSPILNWDELKESTIYRLPKDQKYAEFDHEYGERLPEGRGLFFGEEWVHAMIDTVNRELKDASKVIKDD
;
A
#
# COMPACT_ATOMS: atom_id res chain seq x y z
N MET A 1 18.25 15.51 5.71
CA MET A 1 17.17 14.56 6.07
C MET A 1 17.27 14.31 7.57
N TYR A 2 16.15 14.43 8.28
CA TYR A 2 16.10 14.39 9.75
C TYR A 2 16.52 13.02 10.31
N ASP A 3 17.03 12.99 11.54
CA ASP A 3 17.54 11.79 12.21
C ASP A 3 16.43 10.81 12.62
N TRP A 4 15.22 11.32 12.84
CA TRP A 4 14.01 10.57 13.16
C TRP A 4 13.27 10.02 11.92
N ILE A 5 13.87 10.14 10.73
CA ILE A 5 13.35 9.59 9.48
C ILE A 5 14.30 8.51 8.94
N ASN A 6 13.74 7.36 8.57
CA ASN A 6 14.46 6.30 7.88
C ASN A 6 14.84 6.77 6.47
N LYS A 7 16.13 6.70 6.15
CA LYS A 7 16.70 7.16 4.87
C LYS A 7 16.57 6.15 3.73
N ARG A 8 15.73 5.15 3.90
CA ARG A 8 15.50 4.06 2.93
C ARG A 8 13.99 3.84 2.81
N SER A 9 13.61 3.27 1.68
CA SER A 9 12.24 2.79 1.47
C SER A 9 12.32 1.37 0.92
N LEU A 10 11.40 0.52 1.35
CA LEU A 10 11.27 -0.81 0.78
C LEU A 10 10.54 -0.73 -0.56
N VAL A 11 11.07 -1.44 -1.55
CA VAL A 11 10.48 -1.57 -2.87
C VAL A 11 10.08 -3.02 -3.05
N GLU A 12 8.84 -3.25 -3.48
CA GLU A 12 8.35 -4.57 -3.85
C GLU A 12 7.95 -4.57 -5.31
N TYR A 13 8.47 -5.53 -6.05
CA TYR A 13 8.13 -5.73 -7.44
C TYR A 13 6.93 -6.66 -7.51
N ILE A 14 5.81 -6.14 -8.00
CA ILE A 14 4.57 -6.92 -8.08
C ILE A 14 4.23 -7.17 -9.54
N ALA A 15 4.00 -8.44 -9.81
CA ALA A 15 3.40 -8.95 -11.02
C ALA A 15 2.00 -8.36 -11.19
N GLN A 16 1.68 -7.76 -12.34
CA GLN A 16 0.27 -7.48 -12.63
C GLN A 16 -0.46 -8.82 -12.81
N GLU A 17 -1.06 -9.32 -11.74
CA GLU A 17 -2.01 -10.44 -11.80
C GLU A 17 -3.34 -9.90 -12.32
N GLU A 18 -3.98 -10.66 -13.22
CA GLU A 18 -5.36 -10.37 -13.62
C GLU A 18 -6.24 -10.40 -12.37
N GLN A 19 -6.94 -9.29 -12.11
CA GLN A 19 -7.92 -9.21 -11.04
C GLN A 19 -9.03 -10.23 -11.35
N MET A 20 -9.06 -11.33 -10.61
CA MET A 20 -10.22 -12.21 -10.58
C MET A 20 -11.29 -11.55 -9.72
N GLU A 21 -12.32 -11.01 -10.37
CA GLU A 21 -13.52 -10.56 -9.69
C GLU A 21 -14.29 -11.78 -9.19
N PHE A 22 -14.24 -12.01 -7.88
CA PHE A 22 -15.12 -12.98 -7.24
C PHE A 22 -16.41 -12.27 -6.85
N GLU A 23 -17.56 -12.74 -7.37
CA GLU A 23 -18.86 -12.33 -6.86
C GLU A 23 -18.97 -12.69 -5.36
N HIS A 24 -18.99 -11.68 -4.49
CA HIS A 24 -19.28 -11.88 -3.07
C HIS A 24 -20.77 -12.09 -2.87
N LYS A 25 -21.23 -13.34 -2.98
CA LYS A 25 -22.66 -13.69 -3.01
C LYS A 25 -23.45 -13.42 -1.71
N ASP A 26 -22.79 -13.12 -0.58
CA ASP A 26 -23.46 -12.92 0.72
C ASP A 26 -22.94 -11.68 1.46
N PHE A 27 -23.12 -10.49 0.89
CA PHE A 27 -22.77 -9.21 1.51
C PHE A 27 -24.04 -8.41 1.87
N ARG A 28 -24.18 -7.97 3.13
CA ARG A 28 -25.31 -7.13 3.56
C ARG A 28 -24.99 -6.22 4.73
N PHE A 29 -25.76 -5.14 4.84
CA PHE A 29 -25.76 -4.24 5.99
C PHE A 29 -27.00 -4.48 6.86
N GLU A 30 -26.80 -4.59 8.16
CA GLU A 30 -27.88 -4.71 9.14
C GLU A 30 -27.78 -3.55 10.12
N LYS A 31 -28.88 -2.84 10.36
CA LYS A 31 -28.91 -1.73 11.31
C LYS A 31 -28.91 -2.28 12.74
N ILE A 32 -28.09 -1.68 13.60
CA ILE A 32 -28.05 -1.96 15.02
C ILE A 32 -28.73 -0.81 15.77
N VAL A 33 -29.58 -1.16 16.73
CA VAL A 33 -30.10 -0.20 17.70
C VAL A 33 -29.16 -0.20 18.90
N THR A 34 -28.47 0.92 19.13
CA THR A 34 -27.69 1.11 20.35
C THR A 34 -28.58 1.75 21.42
N GLU A 35 -28.31 1.41 22.69
CA GLU A 35 -29.05 1.92 23.84
C GLU A 35 -28.92 3.45 24.00
N ASN A 36 -29.45 3.98 25.11
CA ASN A 36 -29.32 5.38 25.48
C ASN A 36 -27.85 5.82 25.51
N THR A 37 -27.63 7.13 25.36
CA THR A 37 -26.28 7.71 25.45
C THR A 37 -25.65 7.31 26.79
N PRO A 38 -24.42 6.76 26.82
CA PRO A 38 -23.74 6.42 28.07
C PRO A 38 -23.53 7.64 28.98
N ASP A 39 -23.35 7.42 30.28
CA ASP A 39 -23.09 8.51 31.24
C ASP A 39 -21.66 9.09 31.16
N GLY A 40 -20.76 8.39 30.47
CA GLY A 40 -19.36 8.77 30.33
C GLY A 40 -18.83 8.50 28.93
N ILE A 41 -17.58 8.90 28.69
CA ILE A 41 -16.89 8.71 27.42
C ILE A 41 -15.46 8.22 27.69
N THR A 42 -15.03 7.18 26.97
CA THR A 42 -13.69 6.59 27.12
C THR A 42 -12.70 7.20 26.11
N SER A 43 -11.39 6.99 26.33
CA SER A 43 -10.34 7.38 25.37
C SER A 43 -10.54 6.71 24.01
N LEU A 44 -11.04 5.47 23.98
CA LEU A 44 -11.37 4.75 22.75
C LEU A 44 -12.51 5.45 22.00
N ALA A 45 -13.59 5.79 22.70
CA ALA A 45 -14.71 6.52 22.12
C ALA A 45 -14.28 7.89 21.57
N GLN A 46 -13.54 8.67 22.37
CA GLN A 46 -13.01 9.96 21.95
C GLN A 46 -12.17 9.86 20.66
N PHE A 47 -11.31 8.84 20.58
CA PHE A 47 -10.44 8.62 19.41
C PHE A 47 -11.24 8.46 18.12
N PHE A 48 -12.30 7.65 18.15
CA PHE A 48 -13.12 7.41 16.96
C PHE A 48 -14.13 8.53 16.71
N MET A 49 -14.62 9.21 17.73
CA MET A 49 -15.58 10.31 17.59
C MET A 49 -14.98 11.59 17.03
N VAL A 50 -13.68 11.82 17.21
CA VAL A 50 -13.05 13.11 16.91
C VAL A 50 -13.25 13.57 15.47
N GLY A 51 -13.15 12.65 14.49
CA GLY A 51 -13.38 12.98 13.07
C GLY A 51 -14.81 13.47 12.82
N SER A 52 -15.79 12.87 13.51
CA SER A 52 -17.21 13.25 13.41
C SER A 52 -17.55 14.56 14.12
N ILE A 53 -16.72 15.00 15.07
CA ILE A 53 -16.97 16.22 15.86
C ILE A 53 -16.19 17.40 15.31
N TRP A 54 -14.92 17.20 14.95
CA TRP A 54 -14.04 18.28 14.52
C TRP A 54 -14.00 18.45 13.01
N LEU A 55 -14.09 17.38 12.22
CA LEU A 55 -13.86 17.48 10.78
C LEU A 55 -15.15 17.55 9.97
N ALA A 56 -16.10 16.64 10.20
CA ALA A 56 -17.38 16.66 9.51
C ALA A 56 -18.46 15.90 10.30
N ASP A 57 -19.66 16.46 10.44
CA ASP A 57 -20.74 15.80 11.17
C ASP A 57 -21.15 14.45 10.56
N ASN A 58 -21.02 14.31 9.24
CA ASN A 58 -21.33 13.11 8.49
C ASN A 58 -20.11 12.19 8.29
N TYR A 59 -19.02 12.39 9.04
CA TYR A 59 -17.85 11.52 8.96
C TYR A 59 -18.23 10.07 9.27
N ARG A 60 -17.94 9.16 8.35
CA ARG A 60 -18.24 7.73 8.50
C ARG A 60 -17.03 7.01 9.07
N ILE A 61 -17.25 6.24 10.12
CA ILE A 61 -16.24 5.41 10.75
C ILE A 61 -16.60 3.96 10.47
N GLY A 62 -15.61 3.17 10.07
CA GLY A 62 -15.70 1.73 9.95
C GLY A 62 -14.60 1.11 10.81
N ILE A 63 -14.94 0.11 11.62
CA ILE A 63 -13.97 -0.62 12.44
C ILE A 63 -14.13 -2.12 12.15
N PRO A 64 -13.07 -2.81 11.69
CA PRO A 64 -13.09 -4.27 11.56
C PRO A 64 -13.32 -4.93 12.93
N VAL A 65 -14.23 -5.89 13.02
CA VAL A 65 -14.67 -6.50 14.30
C VAL A 65 -14.72 -8.03 14.23
N GLN A 66 -13.85 -8.64 13.42
CA GLN A 66 -13.79 -10.10 13.32
C GLN A 66 -13.22 -10.77 14.58
N ASP A 67 -12.54 -10.00 15.44
CA ASP A 67 -12.11 -10.41 16.78
C ASP A 67 -13.21 -10.08 17.81
N GLU A 68 -13.57 -11.04 18.66
CA GLU A 68 -14.67 -10.91 19.61
C GLU A 68 -14.42 -9.84 20.70
N ASP A 69 -13.16 -9.68 21.14
CA ASP A 69 -12.82 -8.65 22.13
C ASP A 69 -12.95 -7.26 21.50
N VAL A 70 -12.52 -7.11 20.24
CA VAL A 70 -12.71 -5.86 19.49
C VAL A 70 -14.19 -5.56 19.30
N LEU A 71 -14.98 -6.54 18.87
CA LEU A 71 -16.43 -6.37 18.72
C LEU A 71 -17.07 -5.90 20.04
N LYS A 72 -16.72 -6.55 21.16
CA LYS A 72 -17.22 -6.20 22.48
C LYS A 72 -16.86 -4.77 22.86
N LEU A 73 -15.58 -4.37 22.72
CA LEU A 73 -15.11 -3.01 23.02
C LEU A 73 -15.80 -1.96 22.16
N VAL A 74 -15.89 -2.18 20.84
CA VAL A 74 -16.54 -1.25 19.92
C VAL A 74 -18.02 -1.10 20.27
N MET A 75 -18.72 -2.20 20.55
CA MET A 75 -20.15 -2.18 20.87
C MET A 75 -20.46 -1.59 22.25
N SER A 76 -19.57 -1.73 23.24
CA SER A 76 -19.79 -1.19 24.58
C SER A 76 -19.32 0.25 24.75
N GLU A 77 -18.24 0.65 24.08
CA GLU A 77 -17.60 1.95 24.32
C GLU A 77 -17.78 2.94 23.17
N VAL A 78 -17.85 2.50 21.92
CA VAL A 78 -17.81 3.43 20.76
C VAL A 78 -19.20 3.59 20.14
N ALA A 79 -19.81 2.48 19.70
CA ALA A 79 -21.09 2.46 19.01
C ALA A 79 -22.24 3.18 19.76
N PRO A 80 -22.34 3.13 21.10
CA PRO A 80 -23.39 3.82 21.84
C PRO A 80 -23.40 5.35 21.66
N HIS A 81 -22.30 5.94 21.19
CA HIS A 81 -22.20 7.38 20.95
C HIS A 81 -22.70 7.82 19.56
N PHE A 82 -23.09 6.89 18.68
CA PHE A 82 -23.52 7.18 17.31
C PHE A 82 -25.00 6.88 17.07
N ILE A 83 -25.62 7.69 16.21
CA ILE A 83 -27.04 7.57 15.84
C ILE A 83 -27.24 6.45 14.81
N ASP A 84 -26.41 6.43 13.76
CA ASP A 84 -26.50 5.42 12.71
C ASP A 84 -25.39 4.38 12.91
N VAL A 85 -25.77 3.20 13.39
CA VAL A 85 -24.88 2.06 13.58
C VAL A 85 -25.35 0.91 12.71
N LYS A 86 -24.43 0.36 11.91
CA LYS A 86 -24.70 -0.76 11.02
C LYS A 86 -23.59 -1.80 11.13
N GLN A 87 -23.94 -3.07 11.16
CA GLN A 87 -22.97 -4.14 10.95
C GLN A 87 -22.94 -4.55 9.48
N CYS A 88 -21.73 -4.75 8.97
CA CYS A 88 -21.49 -5.37 7.68
C CYS A 88 -21.28 -6.87 7.90
N VAL A 89 -22.16 -7.69 7.33
CA VAL A 89 -22.07 -9.15 7.39
C VAL A 89 -21.62 -9.66 6.03
N ALA A 90 -20.54 -10.45 6.02
CA ALA A 90 -20.09 -11.16 4.84
C ALA A 90 -19.78 -12.62 5.17
N LEU A 91 -20.24 -13.55 4.33
CA LEU A 91 -20.03 -14.99 4.54
C LEU A 91 -20.43 -15.46 5.94
N GLY A 92 -21.59 -15.00 6.43
CA GLY A 92 -22.14 -15.39 7.73
C GLY A 92 -21.44 -14.81 8.97
N SER A 93 -20.47 -13.90 8.80
CA SER A 93 -19.74 -13.28 9.92
C SER A 93 -19.74 -11.76 9.84
N VAL A 94 -19.78 -11.10 11.00
CA VAL A 94 -19.66 -9.64 11.07
C VAL A 94 -18.22 -9.26 10.73
N LYS A 95 -18.05 -8.46 9.68
CA LYS A 95 -16.74 -7.98 9.24
C LYS A 95 -16.41 -6.64 9.85
N GLU A 96 -17.37 -5.73 9.91
CA GLU A 96 -17.13 -4.34 10.23
C GLU A 96 -18.35 -3.70 10.89
N ILE A 97 -18.12 -2.83 11.88
CA ILE A 97 -19.14 -1.93 12.41
C ILE A 97 -18.96 -0.55 11.81
N TYR A 98 -20.00 -0.08 11.14
CA TYR A 98 -20.08 1.27 10.61
C TYR A 98 -20.87 2.16 11.53
N MET A 99 -20.35 3.37 11.75
CA MET A 99 -20.92 4.37 12.63
C MET A 99 -20.90 5.73 11.96
N GLN A 100 -21.98 6.49 12.12
CA GLN A 100 -22.11 7.84 11.57
C GLN A 100 -23.02 8.69 12.46
N ASN A 101 -22.76 10.00 12.48
CA ASN A 101 -23.50 11.01 13.23
C ASN A 101 -23.47 10.79 14.76
N VAL A 102 -22.65 11.57 15.46
CA VAL A 102 -22.55 11.50 16.93
C VAL A 102 -23.83 12.01 17.59
N LYS A 103 -24.34 11.27 18.59
CA LYS A 103 -25.52 11.66 19.40
C LYS A 103 -25.28 13.00 20.11
N PRO A 104 -26.29 13.88 20.25
CA PRO A 104 -26.12 15.18 20.92
C PRO A 104 -25.56 15.09 22.35
N GLY A 105 -26.04 14.15 23.16
CA GLY A 105 -25.52 13.93 24.52
C GLY A 105 -24.04 13.51 24.52
N SER A 106 -23.61 12.72 23.53
CA SER A 106 -22.22 12.31 23.40
C SER A 106 -21.29 13.46 22.99
N ARG A 107 -21.79 14.45 22.23
CA ARG A 107 -21.04 15.69 21.95
C ARG A 107 -20.78 16.48 23.23
N MET A 108 -21.77 16.54 24.13
CA MET A 108 -21.60 17.21 25.43
C MET A 108 -20.56 16.49 26.29
N LEU A 109 -20.61 15.15 26.37
CA LEU A 109 -19.61 14.36 27.08
C LEU A 109 -18.20 14.58 26.52
N PHE A 110 -18.07 14.57 25.19
CA PHE A 110 -16.79 14.83 24.52
C PHE A 110 -16.22 16.20 24.89
N ALA A 111 -17.05 17.26 24.91
CA ALA A 111 -16.62 18.60 25.28
C ALA A 111 -16.26 18.76 26.78
N MET A 112 -16.89 17.98 27.66
CA MET A 112 -16.65 18.01 29.11
C MET A 112 -15.46 17.16 29.55
N ALA A 113 -15.05 16.19 28.73
CA ALA A 113 -13.95 15.30 29.05
C ALA A 113 -12.61 16.06 29.07
N LYS A 114 -11.92 16.03 30.21
CA LYS A 114 -10.63 16.72 30.42
C LYS A 114 -9.41 15.80 30.34
N ASN A 115 -9.64 14.51 30.12
CA ASN A 115 -8.65 13.43 30.15
C ASN A 115 -8.74 12.58 28.87
N GLY A 116 -7.70 11.76 28.66
CA GLY A 116 -7.66 10.78 27.59
C GLY A 116 -6.88 11.23 26.35
N VAL A 117 -7.37 10.86 25.18
CA VAL A 117 -6.63 10.96 23.90
C VAL A 117 -6.73 12.35 23.25
N LEU A 118 -7.53 13.26 23.79
CA LEU A 118 -7.82 14.56 23.18
C LEU A 118 -6.58 15.44 22.92
N PRO A 119 -5.57 15.55 23.79
CA PRO A 119 -4.37 16.33 23.48
C PRO A 119 -3.61 15.78 22.25
N VAL A 120 -3.59 14.45 22.10
CA VAL A 120 -3.00 13.78 20.94
C VAL A 120 -3.84 14.02 19.69
N MET A 121 -5.16 13.97 19.80
CA MET A 121 -6.02 14.30 18.65
C MET A 121 -5.93 15.78 18.28
N GLY A 122 -5.82 16.69 19.25
CA GLY A 122 -5.70 18.13 18.99
C GLY A 122 -4.39 18.48 18.28
N ASP A 123 -3.31 17.77 18.60
CA ASP A 123 -2.08 17.87 17.82
C ASP A 123 -2.18 17.20 16.45
N LEU A 124 -2.90 16.08 16.31
CA LEU A 124 -3.16 15.44 15.00
C LEU A 124 -4.01 16.34 14.08
N TYR A 125 -4.99 17.04 14.66
CA TYR A 125 -5.95 17.89 13.94
C TYR A 125 -5.83 19.36 14.38
N ARG A 126 -4.71 20.02 14.06
CA ARG A 126 -4.41 21.38 14.53
C ARG A 126 -5.37 22.45 14.00
N HIS A 127 -6.02 22.14 12.88
CA HIS A 127 -7.18 22.89 12.38
C HIS A 127 -8.27 21.92 11.92
N HIS A 128 -9.50 22.41 11.85
CA HIS A 128 -10.67 21.58 11.54
C HIS A 128 -11.10 21.65 10.08
N ASP A 129 -10.41 22.46 9.28
CA ASP A 129 -10.73 22.62 7.87
C ASP A 129 -10.17 21.47 7.01
N LEU A 130 -11.05 20.85 6.22
CA LEU A 130 -10.73 19.84 5.22
C LEU A 130 -10.76 20.37 3.78
N SER A 131 -11.14 21.64 3.57
CA SER A 131 -11.38 22.23 2.25
C SER A 131 -10.13 22.19 1.35
N GLU A 132 -8.95 22.43 1.93
CA GLU A 132 -7.67 22.42 1.22
C GLU A 132 -7.20 21.01 0.80
N ARG A 133 -7.89 19.95 1.21
CA ARG A 133 -7.50 18.59 0.82
C ARG A 133 -7.74 18.31 -0.65
N TYR A 134 -8.86 18.78 -1.20
CA TYR A 134 -9.19 18.55 -2.59
C TYR A 134 -8.66 19.69 -3.47
N ILE A 135 -7.38 19.61 -3.81
CA ILE A 135 -6.72 20.62 -4.66
C ILE A 135 -7.09 20.51 -6.16
N GLY A 136 -8.03 19.64 -6.52
CA GLY A 136 -8.49 19.45 -7.91
C GLY A 136 -7.42 18.94 -8.90
N ARG A 137 -6.21 18.63 -8.41
CA ARG A 137 -5.07 18.16 -9.19
C ARG A 137 -4.38 16.97 -8.51
N LYS A 138 -3.63 16.20 -9.30
CA LYS A 138 -2.79 15.11 -8.78
C LYS A 138 -1.66 15.71 -7.94
N ARG A 139 -1.58 15.34 -6.66
CA ARG A 139 -0.47 15.70 -5.77
C ARG A 139 0.79 14.93 -6.16
N ASN A 140 1.94 15.60 -6.12
CA ASN A 140 3.22 14.92 -6.07
C ASN A 140 3.47 14.52 -4.61
N VAL A 141 3.66 13.24 -4.32
CA VAL A 141 3.73 12.74 -2.95
C VAL A 141 5.06 12.09 -2.64
N LEU A 142 5.58 12.37 -1.45
CA LEU A 142 6.76 11.74 -0.87
C LEU A 142 6.34 10.84 0.28
N HIS A 143 7.06 9.73 0.46
CA HIS A 143 6.80 8.78 1.52
C HIS A 143 8.03 8.63 2.41
N TYR A 144 7.84 8.74 3.72
CA TYR A 144 8.91 8.54 4.69
C TYR A 144 8.45 7.65 5.83
N THR A 145 9.31 6.71 6.21
CA THR A 145 9.11 5.90 7.40
C THR A 145 9.75 6.57 8.60
N VAL A 146 9.02 6.64 9.69
CA VAL A 146 9.47 7.26 10.94
C VAL A 146 10.32 6.27 11.71
N ASN A 147 11.49 6.72 12.18
CA ASN A 147 12.27 5.99 13.16
C ASN A 147 11.68 6.23 14.56
N GLY A 148 10.71 5.40 14.95
CA GLY A 148 10.05 5.53 16.26
C GLY A 148 11.00 5.48 17.45
N SER A 149 12.15 4.78 17.33
CA SER A 149 13.16 4.71 18.39
C SER A 149 13.89 6.03 18.65
N ALA A 150 13.86 6.96 17.69
CA ALA A 150 14.43 8.30 17.85
C ALA A 150 13.46 9.28 18.53
N LEU A 151 12.19 8.91 18.72
CA LEU A 151 11.17 9.77 19.30
C LEU A 151 11.03 9.50 20.80
N GLN A 152 10.88 10.57 21.59
CA GLN A 152 10.54 10.43 22.99
C GLN A 152 9.09 9.93 23.12
N PRO A 153 8.79 8.89 23.92
CA PRO A 153 7.41 8.43 24.09
C PRO A 153 6.49 9.53 24.64
N TYR A 154 5.21 9.47 24.27
CA TYR A 154 4.15 10.30 24.86
C TYR A 154 3.07 9.38 25.45
N PRO A 155 3.14 9.00 26.73
CA PRO A 155 2.16 8.10 27.33
C PRO A 155 0.85 8.82 27.63
N ILE A 156 -0.27 8.17 27.30
CA ILE A 156 -1.60 8.61 27.74
C ILE A 156 -2.16 7.54 28.69
N PRO A 157 -2.66 7.92 29.88
CA PRO A 157 -3.42 7.02 30.73
C PRO A 157 -4.62 6.41 29.99
N ASP A 158 -5.01 5.18 30.34
CA ASP A 158 -6.24 4.55 29.85
C ASP A 158 -6.33 4.40 28.32
N ALA A 159 -5.19 4.34 27.62
CA ALA A 159 -5.12 4.08 26.19
C ALA A 159 -5.06 2.59 25.83
N SER A 160 -5.21 1.67 26.81
CA SER A 160 -5.09 0.22 26.58
C SER A 160 -6.14 -0.30 25.60
N ALA A 161 -7.41 0.09 25.77
CA ALA A 161 -8.49 -0.30 24.85
C ALA A 161 -8.23 0.17 23.41
N LEU A 162 -7.74 1.40 23.24
CA LEU A 162 -7.33 1.93 21.94
C LEU A 162 -6.21 1.12 21.30
N ARG A 163 -5.17 0.78 22.08
CA ARG A 163 -4.07 -0.07 21.60
C ARG A 163 -4.58 -1.46 21.19
N THR A 164 -5.45 -2.07 21.99
CA THR A 164 -6.07 -3.37 21.69
C THR A 164 -6.85 -3.32 20.39
N VAL A 165 -7.69 -2.31 20.19
CA VAL A 165 -8.47 -2.16 18.95
C VAL A 165 -7.55 -1.94 17.75
N LEU A 166 -6.57 -1.03 17.83
CA LEU A 166 -5.64 -0.81 16.70
C LEU A 166 -4.83 -2.06 16.37
N GLN A 167 -4.34 -2.79 17.38
CA GLN A 167 -3.57 -4.01 17.19
C GLN A 167 -4.41 -5.11 16.54
N LYS A 168 -5.55 -5.47 17.15
CA LYS A 168 -6.35 -6.63 16.72
C LYS A 168 -7.19 -6.36 15.47
N ALA A 169 -7.75 -5.15 15.35
CA ALA A 169 -8.63 -4.78 14.24
C ALA A 169 -7.87 -4.43 12.96
N TYR A 170 -6.58 -4.07 13.05
CA TYR A 170 -5.81 -3.64 11.88
C TYR A 170 -4.49 -4.40 11.77
N PHE A 171 -3.60 -4.29 12.77
CA PHE A 171 -2.21 -4.73 12.62
C PHE A 171 -2.05 -6.26 12.57
N ASP A 172 -2.79 -7.01 13.39
CA ASP A 172 -2.77 -8.48 13.37
C ASP A 172 -3.32 -9.05 12.05
N ARG A 173 -4.14 -8.25 11.34
CA ARG A 173 -4.70 -8.56 10.03
C ARG A 173 -3.84 -8.05 8.87
N ASN A 174 -2.69 -7.44 9.18
CA ASN A 174 -1.83 -6.77 8.20
C ASN A 174 -2.54 -5.66 7.40
N GLU A 175 -3.54 -5.03 8.00
CA GLU A 175 -4.25 -3.89 7.44
C GLU A 175 -3.70 -2.60 8.07
N PRO A 176 -3.39 -1.55 7.29
CA PRO A 176 -2.98 -0.28 7.84
C PRO A 176 -4.19 0.51 8.39
N TYR A 177 -3.99 1.21 9.50
CA TYR A 177 -4.91 2.25 9.94
C TYR A 177 -4.40 3.61 9.44
N VAL A 178 -5.25 4.32 8.70
CA VAL A 178 -4.87 5.56 8.02
C VAL A 178 -5.47 6.74 8.77
N LEU A 179 -4.59 7.62 9.24
CA LEU A 179 -4.94 8.91 9.81
C LEU A 179 -4.65 10.02 8.80
N LEU A 180 -5.42 11.09 8.89
CA LEU A 180 -5.29 12.22 8.00
C LEU A 180 -5.03 13.46 8.86
N PRO A 181 -3.77 13.80 9.17
CA PRO A 181 -3.46 14.97 9.96
C PRO A 181 -3.94 16.27 9.30
N THR A 182 -4.11 17.33 10.09
CA THR A 182 -4.32 18.69 9.59
C THR A 182 -3.36 19.66 10.29
N GLY A 183 -2.75 20.56 9.52
CA GLY A 183 -1.78 21.55 10.01
C GLY A 183 -0.40 20.96 10.33
N TRP A 184 -0.10 19.76 9.85
CA TRP A 184 1.23 19.16 9.96
C TRP A 184 2.10 19.59 8.79
N THR A 185 3.28 20.13 9.11
CA THR A 185 4.34 20.42 8.15
C THR A 185 5.49 19.45 8.39
N PHE A 186 6.07 18.92 7.31
CA PHE A 186 7.23 18.04 7.38
C PHE A 186 8.51 18.82 7.60
N ASP A 187 8.78 19.11 8.87
CA ASP A 187 10.03 19.72 9.34
C ASP A 187 10.55 19.03 10.60
N ASP A 188 11.70 19.47 11.12
CA ASP A 188 12.32 18.84 12.30
C ASP A 188 11.45 18.94 13.56
N SER A 189 10.58 19.96 13.66
CA SER A 189 9.70 20.16 14.81
C SER A 189 8.59 19.11 14.89
N LEU A 190 8.29 18.42 13.78
CA LEU A 190 7.27 17.39 13.77
C LEU A 190 7.61 16.20 14.69
N ARG A 191 8.89 15.97 14.98
CA ARG A 191 9.31 14.95 15.97
C ARG A 191 8.77 15.20 17.38
N ASP A 192 8.44 16.45 17.69
CA ASP A 192 7.91 16.88 18.99
C ASP A 192 6.38 16.78 19.07
N SER A 193 5.72 16.41 17.97
CA SER A 193 4.28 16.15 17.90
C SER A 193 3.84 15.12 18.96
N ALA A 194 2.87 15.52 19.80
CA ALA A 194 2.28 14.64 20.79
C ALA A 194 1.62 13.42 20.13
N ALA A 195 0.94 13.59 18.99
CA ALA A 195 0.31 12.49 18.29
C ALA A 195 1.34 11.52 17.69
N LEU A 196 2.35 12.04 16.99
CA LEU A 196 3.39 11.21 16.39
C LEU A 196 4.12 10.38 17.45
N ARG A 197 4.52 11.03 18.55
CA ARG A 197 5.20 10.39 19.69
C ARG A 197 4.31 9.39 20.42
N PHE A 198 3.01 9.64 20.51
CA PHE A 198 2.06 8.70 21.12
C PHE A 198 1.95 7.42 20.31
N PHE A 199 1.72 7.53 18.99
CA PHE A 199 1.63 6.35 18.13
C PHE A 199 2.97 5.62 18.04
N ALA A 200 4.09 6.33 17.97
CA ALA A 200 5.43 5.73 17.94
C ALA A 200 5.74 4.87 19.17
N GLY A 201 5.06 5.14 20.29
CA GLY A 201 5.22 4.38 21.53
C GLY A 201 4.64 2.96 21.51
N PHE A 202 3.84 2.58 20.51
CA PHE A 202 3.26 1.22 20.43
C PHE A 202 2.96 0.70 19.02
N VAL A 203 2.90 1.57 18.00
CA VAL A 203 2.68 1.15 16.62
C VAL A 203 4.00 0.64 16.02
N PRO A 204 4.03 -0.57 15.44
CA PRO A 204 5.27 -1.15 14.90
C PRO A 204 5.91 -0.33 13.78
N CYS A 205 5.10 0.22 12.87
CA CYS A 205 5.57 1.04 11.78
C CYS A 205 4.67 2.26 11.56
N LEU A 206 5.31 3.42 11.41
CA LEU A 206 4.68 4.68 11.08
C LEU A 206 5.24 5.19 9.75
N SER A 207 4.37 5.53 8.81
CA SER A 207 4.77 6.14 7.54
C SER A 207 4.01 7.44 7.28
N LEU A 208 4.74 8.49 6.93
CA LEU A 208 4.20 9.79 6.53
C LEU A 208 4.07 9.84 5.01
N VAL A 209 2.96 10.35 4.53
CA VAL A 209 2.78 10.77 3.14
C VAL A 209 2.73 12.29 3.13
N ILE A 210 3.58 12.90 2.30
CA ILE A 210 3.79 14.34 2.27
C ILE A 210 3.52 14.85 0.88
N ASP A 211 2.84 15.98 0.81
CA ASP A 211 2.73 16.76 -0.42
C ASP A 211 4.07 17.44 -0.72
N ALA A 212 4.71 17.06 -1.83
CA ALA A 212 6.06 17.51 -2.18
C ALA A 212 6.15 19.01 -2.48
N ASP A 213 5.04 19.65 -2.84
CA ASP A 213 5.01 21.06 -3.21
C ASP A 213 4.89 21.96 -1.97
N SER A 214 4.21 21.48 -0.93
CA SER A 214 3.88 22.26 0.27
C SER A 214 4.58 21.77 1.55
N ASN A 215 5.21 20.59 1.51
CA ASN A 215 5.66 19.84 2.69
C ASN A 215 4.56 19.53 3.71
N GLU A 216 3.28 19.64 3.33
CA GLU A 216 2.16 19.25 4.18
C GLU A 216 2.17 17.72 4.39
N VAL A 217 2.04 17.26 5.64
CA VAL A 217 1.78 15.84 5.90
C VAL A 217 0.30 15.57 5.67
N ILE A 218 -0.02 14.91 4.57
CA ILE A 218 -1.40 14.63 4.16
C ILE A 218 -1.95 13.35 4.80
N THR A 219 -1.06 12.40 5.12
CA THR A 219 -1.45 11.10 5.65
C THR A 219 -0.40 10.56 6.63
N LEU A 220 -0.88 9.92 7.70
CA LEU A 220 -0.08 9.10 8.61
C LEU A 220 -0.63 7.65 8.56
N HIS A 221 0.17 6.72 8.07
CA HIS A 221 -0.13 5.28 8.11
C HIS A 221 0.41 4.68 9.40
N LEU A 222 -0.46 3.98 10.13
CA LEU A 222 -0.10 3.10 11.22
C LEU A 222 -0.19 1.66 10.71
N SER A 223 0.89 0.89 10.77
CA SER A 223 0.91 -0.48 10.23
C SER A 223 1.81 -1.40 11.03
N ARG A 224 1.64 -2.71 10.80
CA ARG A 224 2.52 -3.74 11.35
C ARG A 224 3.88 -3.75 10.67
N GLU A 225 3.90 -3.58 9.35
CA GLU A 225 5.10 -3.61 8.53
C GLU A 225 5.30 -2.29 7.78
N GLU A 226 6.56 -2.02 7.41
CA GLU A 226 6.90 -0.91 6.53
C GLU A 226 6.22 -1.09 5.17
N SER A 227 5.54 -0.03 4.72
CA SER A 227 4.87 -0.04 3.42
C SER A 227 5.91 -0.28 2.32
N ARG A 228 5.65 -1.28 1.47
CA ARG A 228 6.49 -1.54 0.31
C ARG A 228 5.95 -0.75 -0.87
N HIS A 229 6.79 0.07 -1.49
CA HIS A 229 6.43 0.75 -2.72
C HIS A 229 6.31 -0.29 -3.83
N GLN A 230 5.06 -0.58 -4.20
CA GLN A 230 4.76 -1.52 -5.25
C GLN A 230 5.13 -0.90 -6.59
N ILE A 231 6.17 -1.43 -7.22
CA ILE A 231 6.47 -1.15 -8.61
C ILE A 231 5.75 -2.22 -9.43
N ARG A 232 4.64 -1.82 -10.05
CA ARG A 232 3.90 -2.67 -10.99
C ARG A 232 4.72 -2.83 -12.26
N LEU A 233 5.10 -4.06 -12.56
CA LEU A 233 5.81 -4.40 -13.78
C LEU A 233 4.80 -4.83 -14.84
N ASN A 234 4.84 -4.21 -16.03
CA ASN A 234 3.96 -4.54 -17.17
C ASN A 234 4.13 -5.98 -17.69
N SER A 235 5.13 -6.72 -17.22
CA SER A 235 5.23 -8.16 -17.40
C SER A 235 5.98 -8.78 -16.23
N ALA A 236 5.34 -9.74 -15.57
CA ALA A 236 5.83 -10.40 -14.36
C ALA A 236 6.75 -11.59 -14.61
N ARG A 237 6.78 -12.08 -15.84
CA ARG A 237 7.69 -13.10 -16.32
C ARG A 237 8.06 -12.72 -17.75
N PRO A 238 9.31 -12.95 -18.19
CA PRO A 238 9.56 -13.21 -19.59
C PRO A 238 8.41 -14.06 -20.13
N ASN A 239 7.67 -13.56 -21.12
CA ASN A 239 6.89 -14.48 -21.93
C ASN A 239 7.85 -15.60 -22.40
N PRO A 240 7.35 -16.85 -22.52
CA PRO A 240 8.19 -17.95 -22.98
C PRO A 240 8.96 -17.56 -24.24
N PRO A 241 10.22 -18.00 -24.38
CA PRO A 241 11.00 -17.80 -25.58
C PRO A 241 10.18 -18.19 -26.80
N ARG A 242 10.16 -17.32 -27.80
CA ARG A 242 9.41 -17.56 -29.03
C ARG A 242 10.38 -17.61 -30.18
N ARG A 243 10.28 -18.62 -31.02
CA ARG A 243 11.04 -18.72 -32.27
C ARG A 243 10.18 -18.25 -33.44
N ASN A 244 10.78 -17.49 -34.35
CA ASN A 244 10.19 -17.18 -35.65
C ASN A 244 11.30 -17.27 -36.71
N LYS A 245 11.21 -18.28 -37.58
CA LYS A 245 12.27 -18.66 -38.55
C LYS A 245 13.61 -18.89 -37.83
N ASP A 246 14.63 -18.15 -38.23
CA ASP A 246 15.99 -18.22 -37.68
C ASP A 246 16.21 -17.31 -36.46
N HIS A 247 15.17 -16.64 -35.97
CA HIS A 247 15.29 -15.72 -34.85
C HIS A 247 14.63 -16.25 -33.58
N LEU A 248 15.34 -16.11 -32.46
CA LEU A 248 14.84 -16.35 -31.12
C LEU A 248 14.51 -15.01 -30.45
N TYR A 249 13.30 -14.92 -29.90
CA TYR A 249 12.79 -13.77 -29.18
C TYR A 249 12.75 -14.13 -27.70
N LEU A 250 13.35 -13.28 -26.88
CA LEU A 250 13.32 -13.36 -25.43
C LEU A 250 12.67 -12.09 -24.89
N ASP A 251 11.54 -12.21 -24.20
CA ASP A 251 10.96 -11.11 -23.44
C ASP A 251 11.83 -10.85 -22.21
N ILE A 252 12.49 -9.71 -22.16
CA ILE A 252 13.40 -9.37 -21.06
C ILE A 252 12.75 -8.40 -20.06
N GLY A 253 11.43 -8.23 -20.17
CA GLY A 253 10.62 -7.35 -19.34
C GLY A 253 10.69 -5.89 -19.78
N ARG A 254 9.89 -5.04 -19.13
CA ARG A 254 9.85 -3.57 -19.34
C ARG A 254 9.53 -3.16 -20.79
N GLY A 255 8.82 -4.02 -21.52
CA GLY A 255 8.54 -3.80 -22.94
C GLY A 255 9.81 -3.86 -23.79
N LEU A 256 10.77 -4.70 -23.43
CA LEU A 256 11.98 -4.94 -24.21
C LEU A 256 12.01 -6.39 -24.68
N VAL A 257 12.50 -6.59 -25.90
CA VAL A 257 12.62 -7.91 -26.51
C VAL A 257 14.04 -8.07 -27.03
N TYR A 258 14.74 -9.10 -26.56
CA TYR A 258 16.02 -9.52 -27.10
C TYR A 258 15.77 -10.42 -28.31
N VAL A 259 16.35 -10.09 -29.45
CA VAL A 259 16.21 -10.86 -30.68
C VAL A 259 17.59 -11.37 -31.08
N ILE A 260 17.71 -12.69 -31.20
CA ILE A 260 18.96 -13.40 -31.46
C ILE A 260 18.83 -14.13 -32.79
N ASN A 261 19.76 -13.89 -33.71
CA ASN A 261 19.86 -14.67 -34.94
C ASN A 261 20.57 -16.00 -34.63
N LEU A 262 19.92 -17.11 -34.94
CA LEU A 262 20.43 -18.46 -34.71
C LEU A 262 21.23 -19.01 -35.91
N THR A 263 21.16 -18.38 -37.09
CA THR A 263 21.83 -18.88 -38.30
C THR A 263 23.35 -18.90 -38.10
N GLY A 264 23.94 -20.10 -38.16
CA GLY A 264 25.39 -20.27 -37.99
C GLY A 264 25.91 -19.96 -36.58
N GLN A 265 25.03 -19.80 -35.58
CA GLN A 265 25.41 -19.63 -34.18
C GLN A 265 25.81 -21.00 -33.59
N SER A 266 26.98 -21.05 -32.96
CA SER A 266 27.42 -22.23 -32.19
C SER A 266 26.90 -22.14 -30.76
N PRO A 267 26.78 -23.28 -30.03
CA PRO A 267 26.45 -23.23 -28.61
C PRO A 267 27.40 -22.31 -27.85
N ILE A 268 26.85 -21.55 -26.91
CA ILE A 268 27.57 -20.51 -26.15
C ILE A 268 27.75 -20.92 -24.68
N LEU A 269 28.86 -20.52 -24.08
CA LEU A 269 29.12 -20.66 -22.63
C LEU A 269 28.94 -19.35 -21.89
N ASN A 270 29.22 -18.24 -22.56
CA ASN A 270 29.09 -16.89 -22.03
C ASN A 270 28.19 -16.04 -22.95
N TRP A 271 27.54 -15.02 -22.39
CA TRP A 271 26.55 -14.21 -23.12
C TRP A 271 27.18 -13.37 -24.25
N ASP A 272 28.45 -13.01 -24.12
CA ASP A 272 29.24 -12.25 -25.10
C ASP A 272 29.66 -13.07 -26.34
N GLU A 273 29.38 -14.38 -26.36
CA GLU A 273 29.65 -15.27 -27.51
C GLU A 273 28.53 -15.24 -28.58
N LEU A 274 27.47 -14.44 -28.38
CA LEU A 274 26.40 -14.24 -29.36
C LEU A 274 26.90 -13.41 -30.55
N LYS A 275 26.81 -13.98 -31.77
CA LYS A 275 27.27 -13.34 -33.02
C LYS A 275 26.42 -12.15 -33.42
N GLU A 276 25.10 -12.32 -33.36
CA GLU A 276 24.13 -11.32 -33.81
C GLU A 276 22.94 -11.28 -32.85
N SER A 277 22.87 -10.20 -32.07
CA SER A 277 21.74 -9.95 -31.20
C SER A 277 21.41 -8.46 -31.11
N THR A 278 20.13 -8.13 -30.94
CA THR A 278 19.67 -6.75 -30.86
C THR A 278 18.48 -6.65 -29.92
N ILE A 279 18.42 -5.55 -29.17
CA ILE A 279 17.31 -5.26 -28.26
C ILE A 279 16.32 -4.32 -28.95
N TYR A 280 15.05 -4.66 -28.88
CA TYR A 280 13.96 -3.87 -29.41
C TYR A 280 13.03 -3.42 -28.30
N ARG A 281 12.35 -2.30 -28.52
CA ARG A 281 11.24 -1.86 -27.68
C ARG A 281 9.93 -2.43 -28.23
N LEU A 282 9.19 -3.10 -27.35
CA LEU A 282 7.81 -3.51 -27.56
C LEU A 282 6.89 -2.29 -27.43
N PRO A 283 6.10 -1.95 -28.47
CA PRO A 283 5.09 -0.90 -28.39
C PRO A 283 4.09 -1.15 -27.25
N LYS A 284 3.61 -0.07 -26.61
CA LYS A 284 2.76 -0.15 -25.41
C LYS A 284 1.46 -0.95 -25.62
N ASP A 285 0.94 -0.95 -26.84
CA ASP A 285 -0.33 -1.59 -27.18
C ASP A 285 -0.13 -2.93 -27.94
N GLN A 286 1.11 -3.36 -28.16
CA GLN A 286 1.42 -4.59 -28.89
C GLN A 286 1.69 -5.74 -27.92
N LYS A 287 1.05 -6.89 -28.17
CA LYS A 287 1.32 -8.12 -27.42
C LYS A 287 2.65 -8.72 -27.87
N TYR A 288 3.43 -9.26 -26.93
CA TYR A 288 4.70 -9.93 -27.22
C TYR A 288 4.58 -11.06 -28.26
N ALA A 289 3.50 -11.85 -28.19
CA ALA A 289 3.25 -12.96 -29.13
C ALA A 289 3.14 -12.50 -30.61
N GLU A 290 2.78 -11.23 -30.82
CA GLU A 290 2.56 -10.59 -32.12
C GLU A 290 3.74 -9.68 -32.53
N PHE A 291 4.78 -9.59 -31.71
CA PHE A 291 5.93 -8.74 -31.98
C PHE A 291 6.77 -9.28 -33.16
N ASP A 292 7.22 -8.38 -34.03
CA ASP A 292 8.15 -8.70 -35.13
C ASP A 292 9.24 -7.63 -35.19
N HIS A 293 10.49 -8.08 -35.17
CA HIS A 293 11.67 -7.23 -35.13
C HIS A 293 11.89 -6.45 -36.43
N GLU A 294 11.30 -6.87 -37.55
CA GLU A 294 11.34 -6.12 -38.82
C GLU A 294 10.65 -4.74 -38.71
N TYR A 295 9.68 -4.60 -37.80
CA TYR A 295 8.93 -3.36 -37.56
C TYR A 295 9.22 -2.73 -36.19
N GLY A 296 10.12 -3.33 -35.40
CA GLY A 296 10.41 -2.90 -34.03
C GLY A 296 11.38 -1.71 -33.95
N GLU A 297 11.22 -0.87 -32.93
CA GLU A 297 12.18 0.19 -32.61
C GLU A 297 13.44 -0.41 -31.95
N ARG A 298 14.59 -0.38 -32.64
CA ARG A 298 15.88 -0.81 -32.11
C ARG A 298 16.35 0.13 -31.00
N LEU A 299 16.82 -0.42 -29.89
CA LEU A 299 17.52 0.37 -28.88
C LEU A 299 18.97 0.65 -29.32
N PRO A 300 19.49 1.88 -29.13
CA PRO A 300 20.87 2.20 -29.44
C PRO A 300 21.85 1.37 -28.59
N GLU A 301 22.96 0.94 -29.20
CA GLU A 301 24.07 0.29 -28.51
C GLU A 301 24.61 1.20 -27.37
N GLY A 302 25.01 0.60 -26.24
CA GLY A 302 25.56 1.32 -25.09
C GLY A 302 24.60 1.61 -23.93
N ARG A 303 23.33 1.20 -24.00
CA ARG A 303 22.43 1.15 -22.83
C ARG A 303 22.46 -0.23 -22.19
N GLY A 304 23.24 -0.38 -21.13
CA GLY A 304 23.33 -1.64 -20.37
C GLY A 304 22.03 -1.96 -19.63
N LEU A 305 21.52 -3.18 -19.83
CA LEU A 305 20.55 -3.79 -18.92
C LEU A 305 21.34 -4.61 -17.90
N PHE A 306 21.08 -4.39 -16.61
CA PHE A 306 21.70 -5.18 -15.55
C PHE A 306 20.84 -6.40 -15.30
N PHE A 307 21.39 -7.57 -15.60
CA PHE A 307 20.78 -8.86 -15.29
C PHE A 307 21.54 -9.52 -14.12
N GLY A 308 20.82 -10.24 -13.26
CA GLY A 308 21.45 -11.11 -12.28
C GLY A 308 22.11 -12.31 -12.97
N GLU A 309 23.16 -12.86 -12.36
CA GLU A 309 23.95 -13.99 -12.89
C GLU A 309 23.08 -15.23 -13.17
N GLU A 310 22.15 -15.55 -12.28
CA GLU A 310 21.18 -16.65 -12.46
C GLU A 310 20.32 -16.48 -13.73
N TRP A 311 19.95 -15.24 -14.05
CA TRP A 311 19.09 -14.95 -15.20
C TRP A 311 19.87 -15.04 -16.51
N VAL A 312 21.14 -14.62 -16.51
CA VAL A 312 22.05 -14.80 -17.64
C VAL A 312 22.24 -16.29 -17.96
N HIS A 313 22.46 -17.13 -16.95
CA HIS A 313 22.55 -18.58 -17.15
C HIS A 313 21.27 -19.18 -17.75
N ALA A 314 20.10 -18.80 -17.25
CA ALA A 314 18.82 -19.30 -17.78
C ALA A 314 18.59 -18.92 -19.26
N MET A 315 19.05 -17.74 -19.69
CA MET A 315 19.01 -17.35 -21.10
C MET A 315 20.00 -18.16 -21.95
N ILE A 316 21.23 -18.37 -21.47
CA ILE A 316 22.23 -19.19 -22.16
C ILE A 316 21.70 -20.61 -22.38
N ASP A 317 21.12 -21.22 -21.36
CA ASP A 317 20.50 -22.54 -21.44
C ASP A 317 19.38 -22.58 -22.47
N THR A 318 18.58 -21.52 -22.53
CA THR A 318 17.50 -21.37 -23.50
C THR A 318 18.04 -21.28 -24.93
N VAL A 319 19.04 -20.42 -25.20
CA VAL A 319 19.66 -20.30 -26.52
C VAL A 319 20.24 -21.65 -26.97
N ASN A 320 20.99 -22.32 -26.09
CA ASN A 320 21.62 -23.60 -26.38
C ASN A 320 20.60 -24.72 -26.63
N ARG A 321 19.45 -24.71 -25.93
CA ARG A 321 18.35 -25.64 -26.19
C ARG A 321 17.80 -25.45 -27.60
N GLU A 322 17.51 -24.21 -28.01
CA GLU A 322 16.96 -23.90 -29.33
C GLU A 322 17.93 -24.21 -30.48
N LEU A 323 19.24 -24.01 -30.27
CA LEU A 323 20.28 -24.39 -31.25
C LEU A 323 20.37 -25.91 -31.47
N LYS A 324 20.16 -26.71 -30.42
CA LYS A 324 20.13 -28.18 -30.52
C LYS A 324 18.92 -28.68 -31.29
N ASP A 325 17.78 -28.03 -31.12
CA ASP A 325 16.57 -28.40 -31.86
C ASP A 325 16.65 -27.99 -33.33
N ALA A 326 17.27 -26.84 -33.66
CA ALA A 326 17.53 -26.43 -35.03
C ALA A 326 18.45 -27.42 -35.81
N SER A 327 19.44 -27.99 -35.13
CA SER A 327 20.42 -28.90 -35.75
C SER A 327 19.92 -30.34 -35.94
N LYS A 328 18.80 -30.71 -35.30
CA LYS A 328 18.10 -31.98 -35.56
C LYS A 328 17.26 -31.91 -36.84
N VAL A 329 16.56 -30.80 -37.05
CA VAL A 329 15.71 -30.60 -38.25
C VAL A 329 16.53 -30.67 -39.55
N ILE A 330 17.78 -30.18 -39.54
CA ILE A 330 18.67 -30.22 -40.72
C ILE A 330 19.23 -31.62 -41.00
N LYS A 331 19.11 -32.59 -40.08
CA LYS A 331 19.61 -33.97 -40.28
C LYS A 331 18.54 -34.95 -40.76
N ASP A 332 17.27 -34.57 -40.69
CA ASP A 332 16.12 -35.40 -41.08
C ASP A 332 15.51 -35.00 -42.44
N ASP A 333 16.04 -33.95 -43.08
CA ASP A 333 15.88 -33.61 -44.51
C ASP A 333 17.13 -34.05 -45.29
#